data_AF-A0A8S3JH77-F1
#
_entry.id   AF-A0A8S3JH77-F1
#
_cell.length_a   1.000
_cell.length_b   1.000
_cell.length_c   1.000
_cell.angle_alpha   90.00
_cell.angle_beta   90.00
_cell.angle_gamma   90.00
#
_symmetry.space_group_name_H-M   'P 1'
#
loop_
_entity.id
_entity.type
_entity.pdbx_description
1 polymer ?
#
loop_
_entity_poly.entity_id
_entity_poly.type
_entity_poly.pdbx_seq_one_letter_code
_entity_poly.pdbx_strand_id
1 'polypeptide(L)'
;MANQFGMAKLMLGRCPSCYYNFRSLFCSMTCSPDHNRFLAITDYGTSTLYPGKTTVEAINYTIADDFAERILTSCRDVLYPGGNQHSLDSMCGRPYDQCTKEAFMQYLGIDNPQVPFPIHIL
;
A
#
# COMPACT_ATOMS: atom_id res chain seq x y z
N MET A 1 0.99 -7.31 -10.55
CA MET A 1 0.54 -6.09 -9.84
C MET A 1 -0.73 -5.47 -10.44
N ALA A 2 -0.87 -5.26 -11.76
CA ALA A 2 -1.98 -4.48 -12.35
C ALA A 2 -3.39 -4.84 -11.84
N ASN A 3 -3.68 -6.14 -11.65
CA ASN A 3 -4.98 -6.60 -11.18
C ASN A 3 -5.29 -6.23 -9.72
N GLN A 4 -4.27 -6.00 -8.88
CA GLN A 4 -4.43 -5.66 -7.46
C GLN A 4 -4.87 -4.20 -7.23
N PHE A 5 -4.72 -3.34 -8.24
CA PHE A 5 -5.12 -1.93 -8.12
C PHE A 5 -6.57 -1.65 -8.52
N GLY A 6 -7.38 -2.67 -8.83
CA GLY A 6 -8.77 -2.48 -9.23
C GLY A 6 -9.57 -1.64 -8.21
N MET A 7 -9.51 -2.04 -6.94
CA MET A 7 -10.21 -1.32 -5.86
C MET A 7 -9.62 0.07 -5.60
N ALA A 8 -8.29 0.19 -5.56
CA ALA A 8 -7.63 1.48 -5.39
C ALA A 8 -7.96 2.45 -6.53
N LYS A 9 -8.08 1.97 -7.78
CA LYS A 9 -8.47 2.78 -8.94
C LYS A 9 -9.92 3.24 -8.84
N LEU A 10 -10.81 2.39 -8.33
CA LEU A 10 -12.21 2.78 -8.08
C LEU A 10 -12.28 3.91 -7.03
N MET A 11 -11.50 3.80 -5.94
CA MET A 11 -11.52 4.75 -4.84
C MET A 11 -10.80 6.07 -5.16
N LEU A 12 -9.63 5.99 -5.79
CA LEU A 12 -8.70 7.12 -5.94
C LEU A 12 -8.65 7.68 -7.37
N GLY A 13 -9.27 7.01 -8.34
CA GLY A 13 -9.13 7.33 -9.77
C GLY A 13 -9.68 8.69 -10.20
N ARG A 14 -10.52 9.34 -9.39
CA ARG A 14 -10.98 10.72 -9.62
C ARG A 14 -9.89 11.78 -9.38
N CYS A 15 -8.84 11.44 -8.62
CA CYS A 15 -7.66 12.27 -8.41
C CYS A 15 -6.42 11.57 -8.96
N PRO A 16 -6.03 11.84 -10.22
CA PRO A 16 -4.90 11.16 -10.87
C PRO A 16 -3.59 11.27 -10.09
N SER A 17 -3.33 12.39 -9.43
CA SER A 17 -2.10 12.61 -8.63
C SER A 17 -2.05 11.72 -7.40
N CYS A 18 -3.16 11.63 -6.64
CA CYS A 18 -3.28 10.70 -5.51
C CYS A 18 -3.06 9.25 -5.98
N TYR A 19 -3.78 8.84 -7.02
CA TYR A 19 -3.67 7.47 -7.54
C TYR A 19 -2.26 7.16 -8.07
N TYR A 20 -1.59 8.15 -8.68
CA TYR A 20 -0.20 8.03 -9.10
C TYR A 20 0.73 7.82 -7.91
N ASN A 21 0.65 8.66 -6.88
CA ASN A 21 1.49 8.55 -5.68
C ASN A 21 1.28 7.21 -4.95
N PHE A 22 0.02 6.81 -4.78
CA PHE A 22 -0.36 5.50 -4.25
C PHE A 22 0.29 4.35 -5.04
N ARG A 23 0.21 4.39 -6.38
CA ARG A 23 0.83 3.36 -7.23
C ARG A 23 2.33 3.38 -7.13
N SER A 24 2.96 4.55 -7.05
CA SER A 24 4.42 4.69 -6.97
C SER A 24 5.01 4.00 -5.74
N LEU A 25 4.29 4.02 -4.60
CA LEU A 25 4.67 3.27 -3.40
C LEU A 25 4.88 1.78 -3.71
N PHE A 26 3.87 1.14 -4.30
CA PHE A 26 3.90 -0.29 -4.61
C PHE A 26 4.77 -0.63 -5.83
N CYS A 27 4.82 0.24 -6.84
CA CYS A 27 5.71 0.10 -7.99
C CYS A 27 7.18 0.06 -7.54
N SER A 28 7.59 0.95 -6.64
CA SER A 28 8.94 0.96 -6.09
C SER A 28 9.22 -0.32 -5.31
N MET A 29 8.29 -0.74 -4.44
CA MET A 29 8.38 -2.00 -3.70
C MET A 29 8.51 -3.24 -4.60
N THR A 30 7.85 -3.26 -5.75
CA THR A 30 7.75 -4.50 -6.56
C THR A 30 8.76 -4.56 -7.70
N CYS A 31 9.18 -3.41 -8.24
CA CYS A 31 9.91 -3.37 -9.51
C CYS A 31 11.21 -2.54 -9.48
N SER A 32 11.52 -1.84 -8.38
CA SER A 32 12.79 -1.12 -8.30
C SER A 32 13.99 -2.07 -8.41
N PRO A 33 15.04 -1.73 -9.19
CA PRO A 33 16.28 -2.51 -9.21
C PRO A 33 17.05 -2.44 -7.90
N ASP A 34 16.73 -1.47 -7.04
CA ASP A 34 17.45 -1.16 -5.80
C ASP A 34 16.71 -1.64 -4.53
N HIS A 35 15.87 -2.68 -4.63
CA HIS A 35 15.08 -3.22 -3.52
C HIS A 35 15.88 -3.46 -2.24
N ASN A 36 17.11 -3.92 -2.36
CA ASN A 36 17.99 -4.20 -1.23
C ASN A 36 18.31 -2.98 -0.34
N ARG A 37 18.03 -1.75 -0.81
CA ARG A 37 18.27 -0.52 -0.05
C ARG A 37 17.15 -0.18 0.92
N PHE A 38 15.95 -0.71 0.70
CA PHE A 38 14.74 -0.29 1.43
C PHE A 38 13.77 -1.43 1.75
N LEU A 39 14.00 -2.64 1.22
CA LEU A 39 13.28 -3.85 1.59
C LEU A 39 14.18 -4.78 2.39
N ALA A 40 13.66 -5.27 3.50
CA ALA A 40 14.25 -6.37 4.25
C ALA A 40 13.23 -7.48 4.39
N ILE A 41 13.62 -8.72 4.08
CA ILE A 41 12.75 -9.88 4.29
C ILE A 41 12.77 -10.22 5.77
N THR A 42 11.60 -10.36 6.37
CA THR A 42 11.45 -10.68 7.80
C THR A 42 10.97 -12.10 8.03
N ASP A 43 10.35 -12.72 7.03
CA ASP A 43 9.90 -14.11 7.12
C ASP A 43 9.99 -14.85 5.78
N TYR A 44 10.27 -16.15 5.85
CA TYR A 44 10.50 -17.03 4.72
C TYR A 44 9.68 -18.30 4.83
N GLY A 45 9.09 -18.70 3.70
CA GLY A 45 8.37 -19.95 3.56
C GLY A 45 9.02 -20.93 2.60
N THR A 46 8.40 -22.10 2.49
CA THR A 46 8.73 -23.08 1.45
C THR A 46 7.69 -23.02 0.34
N SER A 47 8.14 -22.91 -0.90
CA SER A 47 7.23 -22.85 -2.04
C SER A 47 6.54 -24.20 -2.27
N THR A 48 5.21 -24.19 -2.24
CA THR A 48 4.37 -25.35 -2.60
C THR A 48 4.22 -25.52 -4.11
N LEU A 49 4.45 -24.45 -4.89
CA LEU A 49 4.34 -24.44 -6.35
C LEU A 49 5.66 -24.78 -7.05
N TYR A 50 6.79 -24.50 -6.40
CA TYR A 50 8.12 -24.66 -6.96
C TYR A 50 9.03 -25.39 -5.96
N PRO A 51 9.11 -26.73 -6.01
CA PRO A 51 9.90 -27.52 -5.08
C PRO A 51 11.36 -27.04 -4.97
N GLY A 52 11.88 -26.90 -3.75
CA GLY A 52 13.24 -26.43 -3.48
C GLY A 52 13.43 -24.91 -3.59
N LYS A 53 12.35 -24.13 -3.77
CA LYS A 53 12.38 -22.66 -3.71
C LYS A 53 11.77 -22.16 -2.40
N THR A 54 12.25 -21.00 -1.95
CA THR A 54 11.70 -20.27 -0.81
C THR A 54 10.70 -19.22 -1.27
N THR A 55 9.67 -18.98 -0.47
CA THR A 55 8.74 -17.85 -0.62
C THR A 55 9.10 -16.76 0.36
N VAL A 56 8.78 -15.52 0.01
CA VAL A 56 8.82 -14.39 0.95
C VAL A 56 7.45 -14.32 1.61
N GLU A 57 7.40 -14.44 2.94
CA GLU A 57 6.14 -14.46 3.69
C GLU A 57 5.87 -13.16 4.43
N ALA A 58 6.91 -12.38 4.76
CA ALA A 58 6.76 -11.02 5.27
C ALA A 58 7.99 -10.16 4.95
N ILE A 59 7.79 -8.84 4.82
CA ILE A 59 8.87 -7.88 4.60
C ILE A 59 8.69 -6.62 5.46
N ASN A 60 9.81 -5.96 5.76
CA ASN A 60 9.85 -4.54 6.11
C ASN A 60 10.11 -3.72 4.85
N TYR A 61 9.35 -2.64 4.67
CA TYR A 61 9.49 -1.69 3.59
C TYR A 61 9.69 -0.28 4.16
N THR A 62 10.95 0.16 4.21
CA THR A 62 11.29 1.48 4.72
C THR A 62 11.11 2.54 3.63
N ILE A 63 10.32 3.56 3.91
CA ILE A 63 10.08 4.68 3.01
C ILE A 63 10.46 5.99 3.68
N ALA A 64 10.67 7.03 2.88
CA ALA A 64 10.90 8.36 3.44
C ALA A 64 9.61 8.88 4.09
N ASP A 65 9.71 9.45 5.29
CA ASP A 65 8.57 9.96 6.06
C ASP A 65 7.76 11.00 5.28
N ASP A 66 8.45 11.89 4.55
CA ASP A 66 7.81 12.91 3.72
C ASP A 66 7.11 12.30 2.50
N PHE A 67 7.63 11.20 1.94
CA PHE A 67 6.99 10.46 0.87
C PHE A 67 5.68 9.82 1.36
N ALA A 68 5.69 9.20 2.54
CA ALA A 68 4.51 8.63 3.17
C ALA A 68 3.43 9.71 3.42
N GLU A 69 3.82 10.84 4.01
CA GLU A 69 2.92 11.97 4.26
C GLU A 69 2.34 12.56 2.97
N ARG A 70 3.16 12.69 1.92
CA ARG A 70 2.72 13.19 0.61
C ARG A 70 1.69 12.29 -0.06
N ILE A 71 1.80 10.97 0.08
CA ILE A 71 0.79 10.06 -0.46
C ILE A 71 -0.54 10.30 0.28
N LEU A 72 -0.54 10.25 1.62
CA LEU A 72 -1.76 10.45 2.41
C LEU A 72 -2.41 11.80 2.11
N THR A 73 -1.64 12.89 2.20
CA THR A 73 -2.15 14.25 1.98
C THR A 73 -2.68 14.44 0.56
N SER A 74 -2.04 13.85 -0.45
CA SER A 74 -2.54 13.92 -1.84
C SER A 74 -3.90 13.24 -2.03
N CYS A 75 -4.25 12.29 -1.16
CA CYS A 75 -5.49 11.52 -1.21
C CYS A 75 -6.57 12.00 -0.23
N ARG A 76 -6.25 12.98 0.63
CA ARG A 76 -7.07 13.40 1.77
C ARG A 76 -8.50 13.80 1.37
N ASP A 77 -8.63 14.67 0.37
CA ASP A 77 -9.93 15.21 -0.05
C ASP A 77 -10.58 14.44 -1.21
N VAL A 78 -10.08 13.23 -1.52
CA VAL A 78 -10.65 12.42 -2.60
C VAL A 78 -11.97 11.80 -2.14
N LEU A 79 -13.04 12.09 -2.86
CA LEU A 79 -14.37 11.52 -2.60
C LEU A 79 -14.61 10.23 -3.39
N TYR A 80 -15.26 9.27 -2.75
CA TYR A 80 -15.67 8.01 -3.36
C TYR A 80 -16.67 8.25 -4.51
N PRO A 81 -16.53 7.59 -5.68
CA PRO A 81 -17.39 7.91 -6.82
C PRO A 81 -18.89 7.74 -6.64
N GLY A 82 -19.31 6.82 -5.77
CA GLY A 82 -20.72 6.48 -5.53
C GLY A 82 -21.40 7.27 -4.40
N GLY A 83 -20.74 8.29 -3.82
CA GLY A 83 -21.32 9.08 -2.73
C GLY A 83 -20.47 10.31 -2.37
N ASN A 84 -20.76 10.91 -1.21
CA ASN A 84 -20.04 12.08 -0.68
C ASN A 84 -19.07 11.72 0.47
N GLN A 85 -18.72 10.44 0.60
CA GLN A 85 -17.77 9.95 1.60
C GLN A 85 -16.33 10.08 1.09
N HIS A 86 -15.38 10.29 2.01
CA HIS A 86 -13.96 10.32 1.63
C HIS A 86 -13.49 8.90 1.33
N SER A 87 -12.69 8.73 0.28
CA SER A 87 -12.14 7.42 -0.10
C SER A 87 -11.29 6.81 1.04
N LEU A 88 -10.66 7.66 1.85
CA LEU A 88 -9.88 7.22 3.02
C LEU A 88 -10.73 6.57 4.11
N ASP A 89 -12.04 6.84 4.22
CA ASP A 89 -12.93 6.13 5.14
C ASP A 89 -12.91 4.61 4.91
N SER A 90 -12.67 4.18 3.66
CA SER A 90 -12.56 2.77 3.28
C SER A 90 -11.12 2.27 3.17
N MET A 91 -10.12 3.15 3.24
CA MET A 91 -8.73 2.84 2.90
C MET A 91 -7.72 3.10 4.03
N CYS A 92 -8.20 3.31 5.27
CA CYS A 92 -7.33 3.63 6.41
C CYS A 92 -7.60 2.77 7.66
N GLY A 93 -8.62 1.91 7.64
CA GLY A 93 -9.03 1.12 8.82
C GLY A 93 -9.60 1.95 9.97
N ARG A 94 -9.76 3.26 9.77
CA ARG A 94 -10.27 4.26 10.72
C ARG A 94 -11.07 5.32 9.96
N PRO A 95 -11.94 6.09 10.64
CA PRO A 95 -12.62 7.24 10.04
C PRO A 95 -11.63 8.23 9.41
N TYR A 96 -12.03 8.89 8.33
CA TYR A 96 -11.22 9.83 7.56
C TYR A 96 -10.50 10.88 8.42
N ASP A 97 -11.21 11.46 9.39
CA ASP A 97 -10.70 12.51 10.29
C ASP A 97 -9.66 12.00 11.30
N GLN A 98 -9.60 10.69 11.52
CA GLN A 98 -8.65 10.00 12.39
C GLN A 98 -7.57 9.24 11.60
N CYS A 99 -7.56 9.36 10.28
CA CYS A 99 -6.58 8.70 9.43
C CYS A 99 -5.23 9.40 9.51
N THR A 100 -4.29 8.83 10.26
CA THR A 100 -2.89 9.28 10.30
C THR A 100 -2.05 8.58 9.24
N LYS A 101 -0.84 9.10 8.98
CA LYS A 101 0.14 8.48 8.08
C LYS A 101 0.44 7.05 8.49
N GLU A 102 0.65 6.80 9.78
CA GLU A 102 0.96 5.49 10.32
C GLU A 102 -0.24 4.52 10.15
N ALA A 103 -1.45 4.97 10.47
CA ALA A 103 -2.66 4.17 10.29
C ALA A 103 -2.88 3.81 8.81
N PHE A 104 -2.66 4.78 7.92
CA PHE A 104 -2.77 4.56 6.48
C PHE A 104 -1.74 3.56 5.97
N MET A 105 -0.46 3.72 6.33
CA MET A 105 0.61 2.79 5.92
C MET A 105 0.39 1.39 6.51
N GLN A 106 -0.05 1.29 7.76
CA GLN A 106 -0.42 0.03 8.38
C GLN A 106 -1.58 -0.65 7.65
N TYR A 107 -2.63 0.10 7.29
CA TYR A 107 -3.74 -0.45 6.51
C TYR A 107 -3.26 -0.96 5.15
N LEU A 108 -2.44 -0.18 4.44
CA LEU A 108 -1.92 -0.57 3.12
C LEU A 108 -1.03 -1.82 3.14
N GLY A 109 -0.39 -2.10 4.28
CA GLY A 109 0.58 -3.18 4.40
C GLY A 109 0.13 -4.40 5.20
N ILE A 110 -0.87 -4.28 6.09
CA ILE A 110 -1.23 -5.35 7.04
C ILE A 110 -2.74 -5.47 7.20
N ASP A 111 -3.44 -4.38 7.51
CA ASP A 111 -4.84 -4.47 7.96
C ASP A 111 -5.86 -4.56 6.80
N ASN A 112 -5.39 -4.41 5.55
CA ASN A 112 -6.22 -4.55 4.36
C ASN A 112 -6.26 -6.02 3.87
N PRO A 113 -7.45 -6.67 3.80
CA PRO A 113 -7.59 -8.05 3.35
C PRO A 113 -7.15 -8.32 1.90
N GLN A 114 -6.95 -7.28 1.10
CA GLN A 114 -6.44 -7.40 -0.28
C GLN A 114 -4.91 -7.53 -0.34
N VAL A 115 -4.22 -7.32 0.79
CA VAL A 115 -2.77 -7.46 0.87
C VAL A 115 -2.43 -8.96 0.82
N PRO A 116 -1.57 -9.40 -0.12
CA PRO A 116 -1.31 -10.83 -0.34
C PRO A 116 -0.41 -11.46 0.73
N PHE A 117 0.41 -10.67 1.42
CA PHE A 117 1.29 -11.07 2.51
C PHE A 117 1.68 -9.82 3.33
N PRO A 118 1.99 -9.93 4.63
CA PRO A 118 2.34 -8.79 5.47
C PRO A 118 3.50 -7.94 4.91
N ILE A 119 3.27 -6.64 4.79
CA ILE A 119 4.25 -5.62 4.42
C ILE A 119 4.28 -4.60 5.55
N HIS A 120 5.31 -4.63 6.39
CA HIS A 120 5.51 -3.65 7.44
C HIS A 120 6.13 -2.39 6.83
N ILE A 121 5.29 -1.40 6.50
CA ILE A 121 5.75 -0.12 5.96
C ILE A 121 6.23 0.76 7.11
N LEU A 122 7.51 1.15 7.07
CA LEU A 122 8.24 1.89 8.12
C LEU A 122 8.64 3.29 7.64
#